data_AF-A0A554QF13-F1
#
_entry.id   AF-A0A554QF13-F1
#
_cell.length_a   1.000
_cell.length_b   1.000
_cell.length_c   1.000
_cell.angle_alpha   90.00
_cell.angle_beta   90.00
_cell.angle_gamma   90.00
#
_symmetry.space_group_name_H-M   'P 1'
#
loop_
_entity.id
_entity.type
_entity.pdbx_description
1 polymer ?
#
loop_
_entity_poly.entity_id
_entity_poly.type
_entity_poly.pdbx_seq_one_letter_code
_entity_poly.pdbx_strand_id
1 'polypeptide(L)'
;MSSVVPPPTVLACAIDPQSWDLDEGSYHAGLDARAECFRCLRLAECRRELSAMVDAGTPPRSMVWAGVAFSHRGRPLTSDAALRSYYRRVDGQRGSRRGSAA
;
A
#
# COMPACT_ATOMS: atom_id res chain seq x y z
N MET A 1 -28.73 8.23 28.03
CA MET A 1 -28.08 8.38 26.70
C MET A 1 -26.90 7.44 26.70
N SER A 2 -27.07 6.22 26.19
CA SER A 2 -25.98 5.23 26.18
C SER A 2 -25.09 5.52 24.98
N SER A 3 -23.89 6.02 25.23
CA SER A 3 -22.83 6.05 24.21
C SER A 3 -22.45 4.62 23.87
N VAL A 4 -22.95 4.13 22.73
CA VAL A 4 -22.42 2.93 22.10
C VAL A 4 -21.03 3.30 21.62
N VAL A 5 -20.00 2.87 22.35
CA VAL A 5 -18.62 2.89 21.85
C VAL A 5 -18.60 1.91 20.68
N PRO A 6 -18.38 2.37 19.43
CA PRO A 6 -18.26 1.44 18.31
C PRO A 6 -17.11 0.47 18.59
N PRO A 7 -17.22 -0.81 18.21
CA PRO A 7 -16.11 -1.74 18.34
C PRO A 7 -14.86 -1.14 17.69
N PRO A 8 -13.66 -1.39 18.23
CA PRO A 8 -12.43 -0.91 17.61
C PRO A 8 -12.46 -1.35 16.14
N THR A 9 -12.49 -0.38 15.24
CA THR A 9 -12.47 -0.66 13.80
C THR A 9 -11.09 -1.23 13.52
N VAL A 10 -10.97 -2.56 13.57
CA VAL A 10 -9.71 -3.23 13.27
C VAL A 10 -9.45 -3.00 11.79
N LEU A 11 -8.45 -2.18 11.50
CA LEU A 11 -8.08 -1.83 10.13
C LEU A 11 -7.33 -3.00 9.52
N ALA A 12 -7.76 -3.51 8.37
CA ALA A 12 -7.10 -4.65 7.73
C ALA A 12 -5.59 -4.38 7.52
N CYS A 13 -5.22 -3.14 7.16
CA CYS A 13 -3.84 -2.72 7.01
C CYS A 13 -3.02 -2.71 8.31
N ALA A 14 -3.68 -2.66 9.48
CA ALA A 14 -3.03 -2.75 10.78
C ALA A 14 -2.91 -4.20 11.27
N ILE A 15 -3.74 -5.13 10.77
CA ILE A 15 -3.66 -6.56 11.09
C ILE A 15 -2.45 -7.18 10.43
N ASP A 16 -2.27 -6.92 9.14
CA ASP A 16 -1.16 -7.46 8.36
C ASP A 16 -0.57 -6.39 7.43
N PRO A 17 0.37 -5.56 7.93
CA PRO A 17 0.99 -4.52 7.11
C PRO A 17 1.75 -5.06 5.89
N GLN A 18 2.24 -6.31 5.93
CA GLN A 18 3.01 -6.89 4.82
C GLN A 18 2.14 -7.10 3.57
N SER A 19 0.84 -7.36 3.74
CA SER A 19 -0.09 -7.45 2.60
C SER A 19 -0.27 -6.13 1.84
N TRP A 20 0.18 -5.00 2.38
CA TRP A 20 0.16 -3.68 1.71
C TRP A 20 1.52 -3.34 1.08
N ASP A 21 2.55 -4.15 1.29
CA ASP A 21 3.90 -3.95 0.77
C ASP A 21 3.99 -4.44 -0.70
N LEU A 22 4.46 -3.57 -1.59
CA LEU A 22 4.60 -3.86 -3.03
C LEU A 22 5.87 -4.65 -3.35
N ASP A 23 6.85 -4.64 -2.46
CA ASP A 23 8.12 -5.35 -2.59
C ASP A 23 8.07 -6.77 -2.02
N GLU A 24 7.01 -7.12 -1.28
CA GLU A 24 6.72 -8.49 -0.81
C GLU A 24 5.53 -9.15 -1.54
N GLY A 25 4.46 -8.39 -1.83
CA GLY A 25 3.23 -8.90 -2.44
C GLY A 25 3.32 -9.23 -3.93
N SER A 26 2.18 -9.69 -4.48
CA SER A 26 1.96 -9.87 -5.93
C SER A 26 1.12 -8.73 -6.51
N TYR A 27 1.04 -8.63 -7.84
CA TYR A 27 0.18 -7.64 -8.49
C TYR A 27 -1.28 -7.70 -8.06
N HIS A 28 -1.84 -8.91 -7.90
CA HIS A 28 -3.22 -9.07 -7.43
C HIS A 28 -3.37 -8.64 -5.97
N ALA A 29 -2.41 -8.99 -5.10
CA ALA A 29 -2.42 -8.52 -3.71
C ALA A 29 -2.40 -6.98 -3.63
N GLY A 30 -1.62 -6.31 -4.49
CA GLY A 30 -1.63 -4.85 -4.58
C GLY A 30 -2.95 -4.24 -5.05
N LEU A 31 -3.69 -4.92 -5.93
CA LEU A 31 -5.05 -4.51 -6.33
C LEU A 31 -6.04 -4.70 -5.17
N ASP A 32 -5.99 -5.84 -4.49
CA ASP A 32 -6.84 -6.15 -3.34
C ASP A 32 -6.61 -5.16 -2.19
N ALA A 33 -5.34 -4.84 -1.88
CA ALA A 33 -4.98 -3.84 -0.88
C ALA A 33 -5.53 -2.45 -1.22
N ARG A 34 -5.50 -2.03 -2.51
CA ARG A 34 -6.14 -0.77 -2.94
C ARG A 34 -7.65 -0.82 -2.76
N ALA A 35 -8.30 -1.90 -3.19
CA ALA A 35 -9.74 -2.08 -3.04
C ALA A 35 -10.16 -2.06 -1.56
N GLU A 36 -9.36 -2.67 -0.69
CA GLU A 36 -9.58 -2.66 0.76
C GLU A 36 -9.46 -1.25 1.35
N CYS A 37 -8.48 -0.46 0.93
CA CYS A 37 -8.41 0.95 1.32
C CYS A 37 -9.68 1.73 0.95
N PHE A 38 -10.28 1.46 -0.21
CA PHE A 38 -11.52 2.14 -0.62
C PHE A 38 -12.75 1.73 0.20
N ARG A 39 -12.72 0.55 0.83
CA ARG A 39 -13.76 0.06 1.76
C ARG A 39 -13.52 0.50 3.21
N CYS A 40 -12.33 0.99 3.52
CA CYS A 40 -11.95 1.39 4.88
C CYS A 40 -12.65 2.66 5.34
N LEU A 41 -13.28 2.61 6.52
CA LEU A 41 -13.98 3.75 7.14
C LEU A 41 -13.05 4.93 7.47
N ARG A 42 -11.74 4.69 7.65
CA ARG A 42 -10.73 5.73 7.91
C ARG A 42 -10.11 6.32 6.65
N LEU A 43 -10.57 5.96 5.44
CA LEU A 43 -9.94 6.40 4.19
C LEU A 43 -9.75 7.93 4.12
N ALA A 44 -10.73 8.72 4.56
CA ALA A 44 -10.63 10.17 4.56
C ALA A 44 -9.51 10.69 5.48
N GLU A 45 -9.30 10.04 6.62
CA GLU A 45 -8.23 10.37 7.56
C GLU A 45 -6.86 9.95 7.02
N CYS A 46 -6.75 8.72 6.49
CA CYS A 46 -5.53 8.24 5.86
C CYS A 46 -5.10 9.13 4.67
N ARG A 47 -6.04 9.74 3.95
CA ARG A 47 -5.76 10.72 2.89
C ARG A 47 -5.21 12.05 3.42
N ARG A 48 -5.69 12.51 4.58
CA ARG A 48 -5.13 13.71 5.24
C ARG A 48 -3.71 13.44 5.73
N GLU A 49 -3.50 12.29 6.37
CA GLU A 49 -2.17 11.83 6.78
C GLU A 49 -1.23 11.71 5.56
N LEU A 50 -1.73 11.17 4.45
CA LEU A 50 -0.96 11.08 3.20
C LEU A 50 -0.55 12.45 2.67
N SER A 51 -1.47 13.42 2.63
CA SER A 51 -1.15 14.79 2.21
C SER A 51 -0.04 15.36 3.07
N ALA A 52 -0.17 15.26 4.40
CA ALA A 52 0.83 15.76 5.34
C ALA A 52 2.22 15.11 5.13
N MET A 53 2.27 13.80 4.88
CA MET A 53 3.52 13.10 4.56
C MET A 53 4.14 13.58 3.25
N VAL A 54 3.34 13.78 2.21
CA VAL A 54 3.83 14.29 0.91
C VAL A 54 4.35 15.72 1.05
N ASP A 55 3.62 16.58 1.74
CA ASP A 55 3.99 17.99 1.99
C ASP A 55 5.27 18.10 2.82
N ALA A 56 5.47 17.17 3.77
CA ALA A 56 6.70 17.06 4.56
C ALA A 56 7.89 16.43 3.81
N GLY A 57 7.71 15.99 2.56
CA GLY A 57 8.76 15.34 1.77
C GLY A 57 9.06 13.89 2.19
N THR A 58 8.14 13.26 2.92
CA THR A 58 8.25 11.88 3.43
C THR A 58 7.13 10.97 2.90
N PRO A 59 6.94 10.87 1.55
CA PRO A 59 5.90 10.02 1.00
C PRO A 59 6.11 8.53 1.36
N PRO A 60 5.03 7.74 1.47
CA PRO A 60 5.13 6.29 1.61
C PRO A 60 5.95 5.68 0.48
N ARG A 61 6.68 4.60 0.76
CA ARG A 61 7.54 3.92 -0.22
C ARG A 61 7.22 2.45 -0.26
N SER A 62 7.19 1.90 -1.47
CA SER A 62 6.95 0.47 -1.72
C SER A 62 5.68 -0.08 -1.04
N MET A 63 4.62 0.72 -0.93
CA MET A 63 3.39 0.26 -0.27
C MET A 63 2.13 0.90 -0.86
N VAL A 64 0.98 0.28 -0.58
CA VAL A 64 -0.33 0.91 -0.75
C VAL A 64 -0.66 1.73 0.49
N TRP A 65 -0.93 3.02 0.31
CA TRP A 65 -1.39 3.93 1.36
C TRP A 65 -2.60 4.74 0.90
N ALA A 66 -3.66 4.78 1.70
CA ALA A 66 -4.89 5.54 1.42
C ALA A 66 -5.47 5.30 0.00
N GLY A 67 -5.36 4.06 -0.51
CA GLY A 67 -5.84 3.66 -1.84
C GLY A 67 -4.88 3.95 -3.00
N VAL A 68 -3.70 4.50 -2.72
CA VAL A 68 -2.67 4.84 -3.69
C VAL A 68 -1.45 3.96 -3.49
N ALA A 69 -0.98 3.30 -4.54
CA ALA A 69 0.27 2.56 -4.51
C ALA A 69 1.45 3.51 -4.71
N PHE A 70 2.52 3.33 -3.93
CA PHE A 70 3.75 4.12 -4.02
C PHE A 70 4.93 3.24 -4.36
N SER A 71 5.71 3.63 -5.36
CA SER A 71 6.97 2.97 -5.69
C SER A 71 8.04 3.13 -4.59
N HIS A 72 9.14 2.39 -4.69
CA HIS A 72 10.33 2.57 -3.83
C HIS A 72 10.86 4.01 -3.69
N ARG A 73 10.59 4.89 -4.67
CA ARG A 73 10.99 6.31 -4.63
C ARG A 73 9.92 7.24 -4.04
N GLY A 74 8.82 6.69 -3.55
CA GLY A 74 7.68 7.47 -3.09
C GLY A 74 6.92 8.18 -4.20
N ARG A 75 7.05 7.73 -5.45
CA ARG A 75 6.20 8.20 -6.55
C ARG A 75 4.89 7.42 -6.58
N PRO A 76 3.73 8.10 -6.68
CA PRO A 76 2.44 7.43 -6.79
C PRO A 76 2.31 6.70 -8.14
N LEU A 77 1.72 5.51 -8.09
CA LEU A 77 1.41 4.65 -9.23
C LEU A 77 -0.11 4.77 -9.47
N THR A 78 -0.50 5.74 -10.30
CA THR A 78 -1.90 6.16 -10.45
C THR A 78 -2.72 5.30 -11.41
N SER A 79 -2.10 4.33 -12.09
CA SER A 79 -2.77 3.43 -13.03
C SER A 79 -2.40 1.97 -12.79
N ASP A 80 -3.30 1.08 -13.15
CA ASP A 80 -3.09 -0.36 -13.05
C ASP A 80 -1.94 -0.82 -13.94
N ALA A 81 -1.72 -0.16 -15.08
CA ALA A 81 -0.58 -0.40 -15.95
C ALA A 81 0.75 -0.01 -15.27
N ALA A 82 0.79 1.12 -14.55
CA ALA A 82 1.97 1.53 -13.79
C ALA A 82 2.25 0.57 -12.63
N LEU A 83 1.21 0.13 -11.91
CA LEU A 83 1.31 -0.86 -10.85
C LEU A 83 1.80 -2.21 -11.37
N ARG A 84 1.22 -2.71 -12.47
CA ARG A 84 1.66 -3.95 -13.11
C ARG A 84 3.13 -3.89 -13.54
N SER A 85 3.53 -2.76 -14.12
CA SER A 85 4.92 -2.54 -14.55
C SER A 85 5.88 -2.46 -13.36
N TYR A 86 5.42 -1.97 -12.20
CA TYR A 86 6.16 -2.01 -10.95
C TYR A 86 6.43 -3.45 -10.51
N TYR A 87 5.37 -4.26 -10.36
CA TYR A 87 5.52 -5.66 -9.92
C TYR A 87 6.39 -6.49 -10.85
N ARG A 88 6.25 -6.33 -12.17
CA ARG A 88 7.13 -7.02 -13.14
C ARG A 88 8.61 -6.74 -12.89
N ARG A 89 8.97 -5.52 -12.48
CA ARG A 89 10.36 -5.17 -12.15
C ARG A 89 10.80 -5.77 -10.82
N VAL A 90 9.95 -5.69 -9.81
CA VAL A 90 10.21 -6.28 -8.48
C VAL A 90 10.41 -7.80 -8.60
N ASP A 91 9.54 -8.50 -9.32
CA ASP A 91 9.65 -9.94 -9.55
C ASP A 91 10.95 -10.30 -10.27
N GLY A 92 11.32 -9.53 -11.30
CA GLY A 92 12.61 -9.69 -11.99
C GLY A 92 13.80 -9.53 -11.04
N GLN A 93 13.77 -8.52 -10.17
CA GLN A 93 14.83 -8.29 -9.17
C GLN A 93 14.90 -9.42 -8.13
N ARG A 94 13.75 -9.92 -7.65
CA ARG A 94 13.69 -11.07 -6.72
C ARG A 94 14.27 -12.32 -7.38
N GLY A 95 13.94 -12.56 -8.65
CA GLY A 95 14.50 -13.66 -9.45
C GLY A 95 16.02 -13.58 -9.59
N SER A 96 16.54 -12.39 -9.95
CA SER A 96 18.00 -12.18 -10.06
C SER A 96 18.72 -12.40 -8.73
N ARG A 97 18.19 -11.89 -7.61
CA ARG A 97 18.79 -12.08 -6.27
C ARG A 97 18.88 -13.54 -5.87
N ARG A 98 17.86 -14.35 -6.18
CA ARG A 98 17.88 -15.80 -5.91
C ARG A 98 18.90 -16.53 -6.79
N GLY A 99 19.03 -16.13 -8.05
CA GLY A 99 20.00 -16.74 -8.97
C GLY A 99 21.47 -16.39 -8.66
N SER A 100 21.73 -15.21 -8.09
CA SER A 100 23.08 -14.79 -7.69
C SER A 100 23.59 -15.41 -6.39
N ALA A 101 22.74 -16.09 -5.62
CA ALA A 101 23.10 -16.75 -4.37
C ALA A 101 23.43 -18.25 -4.53
N ALA A 102 23.54 -18.73 -5.78
CA ALA A 102 23.79 -20.13 -6.14
C ALA A 102 25.22 -20.33 -6.71
#